data_AF-A0A6P0T096-F1
#
_entry.id   AF-A0A6P0T096-F1
#
_cell.length_a   1.000
_cell.length_b   1.000
_cell.length_c   1.000
_cell.angle_alpha   90.00
_cell.angle_beta   90.00
_cell.angle_gamma   90.00
#
_symmetry.space_group_name_H-M   'P 1'
#
loop_
_entity.id
_entity.type
_entity.pdbx_description
1 polymer ?
#
loop_
_entity_poly.entity_id
_entity_poly.type
_entity_poly.pdbx_seq_one_letter_code
_entity_poly.pdbx_strand_id
1 'polypeptide(L)' 'NGEFTRKMGMLVEKDNLGFGMRSWRYSMVVDDGKIEKMFVEPGYADNAPDDPFEVSDADTMLNYLKSGDILPH' A
#
# COMPACT_ATOMS: atom_id res chain seq x y z
N ASN A 1 11.14 -4.52 13.54
CA ASN A 1 10.19 -3.52 13.00
C ASN A 1 9.90 -3.89 11.55
N GLY A 2 8.65 -3.85 11.08
CA GLY A 2 8.29 -4.24 9.70
C GLY A 2 7.76 -5.67 9.48
N GLU A 3 7.42 -6.42 10.54
CA GLU A 3 6.87 -7.78 10.40
C GLU A 3 5.54 -7.80 9.64
N PHE A 4 4.66 -6.85 9.94
CA PHE A 4 3.39 -6.69 9.23
C PHE A 4 3.63 -6.45 7.74
N THR A 5 4.43 -5.44 7.39
CA THR A 5 4.81 -5.13 6.01
C THR A 5 5.39 -6.33 5.26
N ARG A 6 6.26 -7.12 5.90
CA ARG A 6 6.80 -8.36 5.34
C ARG A 6 5.72 -9.41 5.09
N LYS A 7 4.81 -9.61 6.05
CA LYS A 7 3.69 -10.56 5.92
C LYS A 7 2.64 -10.10 4.89
N MET A 8 2.51 -8.80 4.67
CA MET A 8 1.70 -8.20 3.61
C MET A 8 2.36 -8.29 2.22
N GLY A 9 3.62 -8.76 2.15
CA GLY A 9 4.38 -8.79 0.90
C GLY A 9 4.75 -7.41 0.37
N MET A 10 4.74 -6.38 1.23
CA MET A 10 4.96 -4.97 0.87
C MET A 10 6.32 -4.44 1.33
N LEU A 11 7.27 -5.33 1.66
CA LEU A 11 8.59 -4.94 2.14
C LEU A 11 9.55 -4.81 0.97
N VAL A 12 10.21 -3.67 0.86
CA VAL A 12 11.23 -3.38 -0.15
C VAL A 12 12.52 -2.89 0.50
N GLU A 13 13.63 -3.11 -0.18
CA GLU A 13 14.91 -2.46 0.11
C GLU A 13 14.93 -1.03 -0.46
N LYS A 14 15.46 -0.07 0.30
CA LYS A 14 15.69 1.32 -0.14
C LYS A 14 17.10 1.77 0.23
N ASP A 15 18.08 0.90 -0.04
CA ASP A 15 19.50 1.15 0.22
C ASP A 15 20.10 2.18 -0.73
N ASN A 16 19.51 2.34 -1.93
CA ASN A 16 19.79 3.45 -2.83
C ASN A 16 19.61 4.84 -2.18
N LEU A 17 18.79 4.93 -1.12
CA LEU A 17 18.58 6.14 -0.31
C LEU A 17 19.17 6.02 1.11
N GLY A 18 19.85 4.92 1.44
CA GLY A 18 20.39 4.64 2.77
C GLY A 18 19.32 4.35 3.83
N PHE A 19 18.12 3.93 3.44
CA PHE A 19 17.02 3.69 4.38
C PHE A 19 16.96 2.24 4.88
N GLY A 20 17.58 1.27 4.22
CA GLY A 20 17.34 -0.14 4.55
C GLY A 20 15.96 -0.60 4.13
N MET A 21 15.46 -1.63 4.81
CA MET A 21 14.13 -2.20 4.57
C MET A 21 13.02 -1.22 4.95
N ARG A 22 12.09 -0.98 4.03
CA ARG A 22 10.93 -0.09 4.21
C ARG A 22 9.68 -0.69 3.60
N SER A 23 8.53 -0.13 3.99
CA SER A 23 7.29 -0.42 3.31
C SER A 23 7.28 0.23 1.93
N TRP A 24 6.81 -0.50 0.92
CA TRP A 24 6.28 0.11 -0.28
C TRP A 24 5.05 0.93 0.07
N ARG A 25 4.75 1.95 -0.74
CA ARG A 25 3.63 2.84 -0.50
C ARG A 25 2.34 2.17 -0.94
N TYR A 26 1.37 2.12 -0.03
CA TYR A 26 0.03 1.62 -0.29
C TYR A 26 -0.96 2.22 0.71
N SER A 27 -2.24 2.15 0.37
CA SER A 27 -3.36 2.29 1.31
C SER A 27 -4.28 1.08 1.20
N MET A 28 -5.13 0.84 2.21
CA MET A 28 -6.02 -0.32 2.21
C MET A 28 -7.30 -0.07 2.99
N VAL A 29 -8.38 -0.72 2.56
CA VAL A 29 -9.63 -0.87 3.32
C VAL A 29 -9.58 -2.22 4.02
N VAL A 30 -9.73 -2.19 5.33
CA VAL A 30 -9.78 -3.39 6.18
C VAL A 30 -11.03 -3.31 7.02
N ASP A 31 -11.86 -4.34 6.94
CA ASP A 31 -13.03 -4.52 7.79
C ASP A 31 -12.99 -5.89 8.46
N ASP A 32 -13.23 -5.91 9.78
CA ASP A 32 -13.11 -7.09 10.64
C ASP A 32 -11.86 -7.97 10.38
N GLY A 33 -10.71 -7.30 10.16
CA GLY A 33 -9.44 -7.95 9.87
C GLY A 33 -9.30 -8.57 8.47
N LYS A 34 -10.32 -8.44 7.61
CA LYS A 34 -10.27 -8.82 6.19
C LYS A 34 -9.85 -7.63 5.35
N ILE A 35 -8.89 -7.85 4.46
CA ILE A 35 -8.48 -6.85 3.48
C ILE A 35 -9.49 -6.89 2.34
N GLU A 36 -10.32 -5.86 2.22
CA GLU A 36 -11.31 -5.76 1.15
C GLU A 36 -10.70 -5.15 -0.12
N LYS A 37 -9.81 -4.18 0.06
CA LYS A 37 -9.14 -3.48 -1.04
C LYS A 37 -7.76 -3.02 -0.64
N MET A 38 -6.81 -3.15 -1.56
CA MET A 38 -5.50 -2.51 -1.49
C MET A 38 -5.30 -1.61 -2.71
N PHE A 39 -4.71 -0.44 -2.46
CA PHE A 39 -4.21 0.48 -3.47
C PHE A 39 -2.70 0.56 -3.34
N VAL A 40 -2.01 -0.25 -4.13
CA VAL A 40 -0.55 -0.35 -4.12
C VAL A 40 0.00 0.51 -5.23
N GLU A 41 0.95 1.38 -4.91
CA GLU A 41 1.57 2.22 -5.94
C GLU A 41 2.28 1.39 -7.01
N PRO A 42 2.28 1.85 -8.28
CA PRO A 42 2.95 1.16 -9.37
C PRO A 42 4.46 1.12 -9.16
N GLY A 43 5.16 0.19 -9.82
CA GLY A 43 6.63 0.13 -9.75
C GLY A 43 7.19 -0.49 -8.47
N TYR A 44 6.40 -1.33 -7.79
CA TYR A 44 6.86 -2.14 -6.65
C TYR A 44 8.17 -2.88 -6.96
N ALA A 45 9.26 -2.43 -6.35
CA ALA A 45 10.59 -3.01 -6.52
C ALA A 45 11.54 -2.59 -5.40
N ASP A 46 12.55 -3.43 -5.15
CA ASP A 46 13.71 -3.05 -4.37
C ASP A 46 14.51 -1.96 -5.08
N ASN A 47 14.98 -0.99 -4.31
CA ASN A 47 15.78 0.15 -4.77
C ASN A 47 15.13 0.89 -5.95
N ALA A 48 13.79 0.95 -5.97
CA ALA A 48 13.05 1.68 -6.98
C ALA A 48 13.57 3.13 -7.11
N PRO A 49 13.73 3.64 -8.34
CA PRO A 49 14.25 4.99 -8.57
C PRO A 49 13.24 6.09 -8.21
N ASP A 50 11.95 5.76 -8.28
CA ASP A 50 10.83 6.70 -8.12
C ASP A 50 10.06 6.44 -6.81
N ASP A 51 9.35 7.47 -6.33
CA ASP A 51 8.46 7.43 -5.15
C ASP A 51 7.03 7.89 -5.53
N PRO A 52 6.27 7.03 -6.24
CA PRO A 52 4.93 7.37 -6.72
C PRO A 52 3.91 7.59 -5.59
N PHE A 53 2.89 8.41 -5.90
CA PHE A 53 1.74 8.67 -5.03
C PHE A 53 0.49 8.96 -5.90
N GLU A 54 0.03 7.94 -6.60
CA GLU A 54 -1.00 8.03 -7.64
C GLU A 54 -2.30 7.33 -7.25
N VAL A 55 -2.24 6.31 -6.40
CA VAL A 55 -3.42 5.47 -6.06
C VAL A 55 -3.63 5.27 -4.57
N SER A 56 -2.60 5.49 -3.75
CA SER A 56 -2.68 5.33 -2.30
C SER A 56 -3.18 6.58 -1.57
N ASP A 57 -3.53 7.62 -2.31
CA ASP A 57 -4.00 8.90 -1.77
C ASP A 57 -5.41 8.83 -1.16
N ALA A 58 -5.76 9.90 -0.43
CA ALA A 58 -7.03 9.97 0.28
C ALA A 58 -8.24 10.14 -0.65
N ASP A 59 -8.09 10.77 -1.82
CA ASP A 59 -9.18 10.97 -2.76
C ASP A 59 -9.53 9.64 -3.44
N THR A 60 -8.52 8.85 -3.84
CA THR A 60 -8.72 7.48 -4.34
C THR A 60 -9.47 6.62 -3.32
N MET A 61 -9.06 6.67 -2.05
CA MET A 61 -9.72 5.95 -0.96
C MET A 61 -11.17 6.41 -0.79
N LEU A 62 -11.40 7.73 -0.71
CA LEU A 62 -12.72 8.29 -0.48
C LEU A 62 -13.68 7.99 -1.64
N ASN A 63 -13.18 7.98 -2.88
CA ASN A 63 -13.97 7.62 -4.05
C ASN A 63 -14.41 6.15 -4.01
N TYR A 64 -13.52 5.23 -3.61
CA TYR A 64 -13.86 3.82 -3.42
C TYR A 64 -14.89 3.61 -2.30
N LEU A 65 -14.75 4.30 -1.17
CA LEU A 65 -15.71 4.18 -0.07
C LEU A 65 -17.09 4.75 -0.46
N LYS A 66 -17.12 5.79 -1.29
CA LYS A 66 -18.38 6.42 -1.77
C LYS A 66 -19.07 5.63 -2.88
N SER A 67 -18.35 4.84 -3.68
CA SER A 67 -18.97 4.05 -4.75
C SER A 67 -19.82 2.91 -4.21
N GLY A 68 -19.70 2.57 -2.93
CA GLY A 68 -20.42 1.45 -2.33
C GLY A 68 -19.89 0.09 -2.78
N ASP A 69 -18.69 0.04 -3.38
CA ASP A 69 -18.00 -1.20 -3.75
C ASP A 69 -17.43 -1.98 -2.54
N ILE A 70 -17.74 -1.51 -1.33
CA ILE A 70 -17.52 -2.24 -0.09
C ILE A 70 -18.45 -3.46 -0.13
N LEU A 71 -17.89 -4.67 -0.12
CA LEU A 71 -18.64 -5.90 -0.29
C LEU A 71 -19.80 -5.95 0.72
N PRO A 72 -21.06 -6.20 0.31
CA PRO A 72 -22.15 -6.35 1.26
C PRO A 72 -21.87 -7.57 2.16
N HIS A 73 -21.91 -7.36 3.47
CA HIS A 73 -21.83 -8.43 4.48
C HIS A 73 -23.03 -9.36 4.43
#